data_AF-A0A133V1J3-F1
#
_entry.id   AF-A0A133V1J3-F1
#
_cell.length_a   1.000
_cell.length_b   1.000
_cell.length_c   1.000
_cell.angle_alpha   90.00
_cell.angle_beta   90.00
_cell.angle_gamma   90.00
#
_symmetry.space_group_name_H-M   'P 1'
#
loop_
_entity.id
_entity.type
_entity.pdbx_description
1 polymer ?
#
loop_
_entity_poly.entity_id
_entity_poly.type
_entity_poly.pdbx_seq_one_letter_code
_entity_poly.pdbx_strand_id
1 'polypeptide(L)'
;GGKIVTTIDASKVVDEQVIEAGSEVVRTKVGDVSVAQEMESQEANFGGEPSGTWICGDVHLCPDGPLAGIRILEMIDDSGKTLSELVDGVSSYPVRRAKIDCPNKEKEKVMQSVEEQAPQVFGDIVEKLTLDGLRLEFEDGAWLLVRPSGTEPYIRVTAEADDEDRAKSLVGEAKQLLQ
;
A
#
# COMPACT_ATOMS: atom_id res chain seq x y z
N GLY A 1 19.22 7.11 -8.32
CA GLY A 1 17.96 6.47 -7.94
C GLY A 1 18.19 5.02 -7.66
N GLY A 2 17.39 4.44 -6.78
CA GLY A 2 17.32 3.00 -6.54
C GLY A 2 15.88 2.50 -6.67
N LYS A 3 15.66 1.25 -6.30
CA LYS A 3 14.32 0.67 -6.16
C LYS A 3 13.94 0.59 -4.69
N ILE A 4 12.71 0.98 -4.37
CA ILE A 4 12.10 0.85 -3.05
C ILE A 4 10.96 -0.15 -3.15
N VAL A 5 11.00 -1.20 -2.34
CA VAL A 5 9.95 -2.22 -2.35
C VAL A 5 8.89 -1.88 -1.30
N THR A 6 7.62 -1.85 -1.70
CA THR A 6 6.51 -1.75 -0.75
C THR A 6 5.33 -2.62 -1.16
N THR A 7 4.30 -2.65 -0.34
CA THR A 7 3.14 -3.52 -0.55
C THR A 7 2.03 -2.80 -1.30
N ILE A 8 1.12 -3.57 -1.90
CA ILE A 8 -0.04 -3.04 -2.61
C ILE A 8 -0.98 -2.20 -1.73
N ASP A 9 -0.92 -2.31 -0.40
CA ASP A 9 -1.72 -1.51 0.53
C ASP A 9 -1.02 -0.25 1.07
N ALA A 10 0.17 0.07 0.54
CA ALA A 10 0.87 1.31 0.86
C ALA A 10 0.19 2.53 0.22
N SER A 11 0.23 3.63 0.97
CA SER A 11 -0.26 4.96 0.58
C SER A 11 0.45 5.47 -0.66
N LYS A 12 -0.24 6.31 -1.45
CA LYS A 12 0.33 6.97 -2.64
C LYS A 12 1.45 7.96 -2.29
N VAL A 13 1.51 8.42 -1.04
CA VAL A 13 2.60 9.30 -0.59
C VAL A 13 3.96 8.64 -0.76
N VAL A 14 4.04 7.31 -0.68
CA VAL A 14 5.29 6.58 -0.93
C VAL A 14 5.73 6.77 -2.37
N ASP A 15 4.82 6.62 -3.33
CA ASP A 15 5.08 6.82 -4.76
C ASP A 15 5.52 8.25 -5.03
N GLU A 16 4.80 9.24 -4.49
CA GLU A 16 5.13 10.66 -4.62
C GLU A 16 6.56 10.96 -4.15
N GLN A 17 6.91 10.55 -2.93
CA GLN A 17 8.21 10.84 -2.32
C GLN A 17 9.36 10.09 -3.02
N VAL A 18 9.13 8.83 -3.41
CA VAL A 18 10.15 8.01 -4.09
C VAL A 18 10.41 8.52 -5.52
N ILE A 19 9.36 8.91 -6.24
CA ILE A 19 9.48 9.49 -7.59
C ILE A 19 10.16 10.86 -7.52
N GLU A 20 9.79 11.72 -6.57
CA GLU A 20 10.44 13.02 -6.36
C GLU A 20 11.94 12.88 -6.07
N ALA A 21 12.33 11.83 -5.33
CA ALA A 21 13.72 11.46 -5.07
C ALA A 21 14.44 10.80 -6.27
N GLY A 22 13.79 10.68 -7.43
CA GLY A 22 14.37 10.07 -8.64
C GLY A 22 14.61 8.57 -8.52
N SER A 23 13.76 7.88 -7.77
CA SER A 23 13.79 6.43 -7.54
C SER A 23 12.48 5.79 -7.99
N GLU A 24 12.43 4.45 -7.98
CA GLU A 24 11.28 3.66 -8.45
C GLU A 24 10.63 2.89 -7.29
N VAL A 25 9.30 2.87 -7.25
CA VAL A 25 8.54 2.00 -6.34
C VAL A 25 8.25 0.67 -7.02
N VAL A 26 8.62 -0.43 -6.37
CA VAL A 26 8.20 -1.78 -6.76
C VAL A 26 7.18 -2.29 -5.76
N ARG A 27 5.99 -2.66 -6.25
CA ARG A 27 4.91 -3.19 -5.41
C ARG A 27 4.92 -4.71 -5.36
N THR A 28 4.68 -5.26 -4.18
CA THR A 28 4.49 -6.69 -3.95
C THR A 28 3.23 -6.96 -3.10
N LYS A 29 2.97 -8.24 -2.81
CA LYS A 29 1.88 -8.69 -1.94
C LYS A 29 2.11 -8.23 -0.52
N VAL A 30 1.04 -8.14 0.28
CA VAL A 30 1.18 -7.78 1.70
C VAL A 30 1.88 -8.91 2.46
N GLY A 31 2.79 -8.54 3.37
CA GLY A 31 3.56 -9.47 4.19
C GLY A 31 5.07 -9.29 4.03
N ASP A 32 5.75 -9.25 5.17
CA ASP A 32 7.20 -9.10 5.31
C ASP A 32 8.04 -10.04 4.43
N VAL A 33 7.68 -11.32 4.33
CA VAL A 33 8.38 -12.29 3.47
C VAL A 33 8.28 -11.90 1.99
N SER A 34 7.12 -11.37 1.56
CA SER A 34 6.95 -10.93 0.17
C SER A 34 7.81 -9.71 -0.13
N VAL A 35 7.93 -8.78 0.82
CA VAL A 35 8.83 -7.62 0.73
C VAL A 35 10.29 -8.09 0.63
N ALA A 36 10.73 -8.97 1.53
CA ALA A 36 12.10 -9.48 1.52
C ALA A 36 12.47 -10.20 0.20
N GLN A 37 11.57 -11.05 -0.31
CA GLN A 37 11.77 -11.77 -1.57
C GLN A 37 11.81 -10.83 -2.78
N GLU A 38 10.93 -9.83 -2.81
CA GLU A 38 10.93 -8.84 -3.89
C GLU A 38 12.19 -7.96 -3.81
N MET A 39 12.65 -7.58 -2.61
CA MET A 39 13.91 -6.86 -2.45
C MET A 39 15.11 -7.65 -2.96
N GLU A 40 15.17 -8.95 -2.69
CA GLU A 40 16.20 -9.83 -3.23
C GLU A 40 16.16 -9.88 -4.76
N SER A 41 14.97 -10.09 -5.33
CA SER A 41 14.75 -10.16 -6.79
C SER A 41 15.09 -8.85 -7.51
N GLN A 42 14.81 -7.71 -6.87
CA GLN A 42 15.01 -6.39 -7.46
C GLN A 42 16.36 -5.74 -7.11
N GLU A 43 17.18 -6.43 -6.30
CA GLU A 43 18.43 -5.87 -5.73
C GLU A 43 18.18 -4.53 -5.01
N ALA A 44 17.06 -4.44 -4.28
CA ALA A 44 16.64 -3.23 -3.57
C ALA A 44 17.27 -3.13 -2.17
N ASN A 45 17.77 -1.95 -1.82
CA ASN A 45 18.42 -1.71 -0.54
C ASN A 45 17.45 -1.32 0.59
N PHE A 46 16.21 -0.99 0.28
CA PHE A 46 15.20 -0.66 1.28
C PHE A 46 13.81 -1.11 0.84
N GLY A 47 13.04 -1.59 1.79
CA GLY A 47 11.64 -1.90 1.60
C GLY A 47 10.87 -1.97 2.91
N GLY A 48 9.55 -1.94 2.80
CA GLY A 48 8.69 -2.02 3.97
C GLY A 48 7.22 -1.98 3.65
N GLU A 49 6.40 -2.19 4.68
CA GLU A 49 4.95 -2.19 4.56
C GLU A 49 4.29 -1.34 5.65
N PRO A 50 3.05 -0.85 5.44
CA PRO A 50 2.37 0.05 6.39
C PRO A 50 2.16 -0.50 7.81
N SER A 51 2.35 -1.80 8.04
CA SER A 51 2.26 -2.43 9.37
C SER A 51 3.40 -2.02 10.30
N GLY A 52 4.46 -1.38 9.77
CA GLY A 52 5.69 -1.05 10.51
C GLY A 52 6.83 -2.03 10.28
N THR A 53 6.72 -2.91 9.28
CA THR A 53 7.82 -3.76 8.80
C THR A 53 8.77 -2.92 7.94
N TRP A 54 10.04 -2.83 8.35
CA TRP A 54 11.09 -2.12 7.61
C TRP A 54 12.31 -3.02 7.45
N ILE A 55 12.83 -3.11 6.22
CA ILE A 55 13.94 -3.98 5.86
C ILE A 55 15.04 -3.12 5.24
N CYS A 56 16.23 -3.15 5.85
CA CYS A 56 17.44 -2.49 5.34
C CYS A 56 18.31 -3.54 4.63
N GLY A 57 18.12 -3.67 3.32
CA GLY A 57 18.74 -4.72 2.49
C GLY A 57 20.26 -4.64 2.41
N ASP A 58 20.84 -3.48 2.71
CA ASP A 58 22.29 -3.30 2.82
C ASP A 58 22.91 -3.97 4.07
N VAL A 59 22.08 -4.35 5.05
CA VAL A 59 22.49 -5.11 6.24
C VAL A 59 21.97 -6.55 6.16
N HIS A 60 20.66 -6.74 6.00
CA HIS A 60 20.03 -8.05 5.85
C HIS A 60 18.57 -7.94 5.33
N LEU A 61 18.04 -9.04 4.80
CA LEU A 61 16.67 -9.13 4.25
C LEU A 61 15.62 -9.58 5.27
N CYS A 62 15.75 -9.12 6.52
CA CYS A 62 14.81 -9.40 7.61
C CYS A 62 14.24 -8.08 8.16
N PRO A 63 12.97 -8.03 8.59
CA PRO A 63 12.44 -6.87 9.31
C PRO A 63 13.24 -6.58 10.58
N ASP A 64 13.70 -5.33 10.72
CA ASP A 64 14.44 -4.90 11.91
C ASP A 64 14.05 -3.47 12.30
N GLY A 65 13.10 -3.39 13.23
CA GLY A 65 12.62 -2.13 13.80
C GLY A 65 13.72 -1.34 14.54
N PRO A 66 14.52 -1.97 15.42
CA PRO A 66 15.69 -1.31 16.00
C PRO A 66 16.64 -0.69 14.98
N LEU A 67 17.01 -1.41 13.91
CA LEU A 67 17.85 -0.89 12.84
C LEU A 67 17.17 0.27 12.10
N ALA A 68 15.89 0.14 11.76
CA ALA A 68 15.13 1.24 11.14
C ALA A 68 15.09 2.50 12.03
N GLY A 69 14.95 2.33 13.34
CA GLY A 69 15.05 3.42 14.31
C GLY A 69 16.43 4.07 14.32
N ILE A 70 17.50 3.27 14.25
CA ILE A 70 18.88 3.77 14.14
C ILE A 70 19.06 4.55 12.82
N ARG A 71 18.52 4.08 11.70
CA ARG A 71 18.55 4.82 10.42
C ARG A 71 17.88 6.18 10.51
N ILE A 72 16.76 6.28 11.22
CA ILE A 72 16.10 7.57 11.46
C ILE A 72 17.00 8.49 12.29
N LEU A 73 17.67 7.96 13.33
CA LEU A 73 18.61 8.74 14.14
C LEU A 73 19.82 9.19 13.32
N GLU A 74 20.35 8.34 12.45
CA GLU A 74 21.41 8.66 11.49
C GLU A 74 20.97 9.81 10.56
N MET A 75 19.77 9.75 10.00
CA MET A 75 19.21 10.83 9.16
C MET A 75 19.07 12.16 9.92
N ILE A 76 18.67 12.11 11.19
CA ILE A 76 18.56 13.30 12.05
C ILE A 76 19.95 13.90 12.31
N ASP A 77 20.93 13.07 12.63
CA ASP A 77 22.32 13.50 12.89
C ASP A 77 22.96 14.11 11.64
N ASP A 78 22.86 13.42 10.49
CA ASP A 78 23.44 13.85 9.22
C ASP A 78 22.82 15.15 8.68
N SER A 79 21.50 15.31 8.82
CA SER A 79 20.78 16.49 8.31
C SER A 79 20.86 17.70 9.25
N GLY A 80 21.12 17.48 10.54
CA GLY A 80 21.00 18.48 11.59
C GLY A 80 19.57 18.99 11.82
N LYS A 81 18.56 18.34 11.22
CA LYS A 81 17.14 18.69 11.34
C LYS A 81 16.46 17.84 12.40
N THR A 82 15.42 18.39 13.01
CA THR A 82 14.49 17.62 13.84
C THR A 82 13.69 16.64 13.00
N LEU A 83 13.18 15.56 13.62
CA LEU A 83 12.30 14.62 12.95
C LEU A 83 11.07 15.32 12.35
N SER A 84 10.50 16.30 13.05
CA SER A 84 9.38 17.11 12.55
C SER A 84 9.70 17.87 11.26
N GLU A 85 10.93 18.37 11.11
CA GLU A 85 11.37 19.07 9.90
C GLU A 85 11.70 18.09 8.77
N LEU A 86 12.08 16.86 9.08
CA LEU A 86 12.34 15.82 8.07
C LEU A 86 11.05 15.28 7.46
N VAL A 87 9.97 15.21 8.23
CA VAL A 87 8.65 14.80 7.74
C VAL A 87 7.82 15.99 7.26
N ASP A 88 8.32 17.21 7.42
CA ASP A 88 7.66 18.41 6.91
C ASP A 88 7.62 18.37 5.38
N GLY A 89 6.43 18.57 4.82
CA GLY A 89 6.19 18.42 3.38
C GLY A 89 5.79 17.01 2.91
N VAL A 90 5.83 15.99 3.78
CA VAL A 90 5.24 14.69 3.45
C VAL A 90 3.72 14.77 3.62
N SER A 91 3.00 14.64 2.50
CA SER A 91 1.53 14.71 2.48
C SER A 91 0.88 13.62 3.34
N SER A 92 -0.28 13.94 3.90
CA SER A 92 -1.12 12.96 4.60
C SER A 92 -2.48 12.92 3.95
N TYR A 93 -2.93 11.71 3.61
CA TYR A 93 -4.15 11.48 2.87
C TYR A 93 -5.21 10.79 3.72
N PRO A 94 -6.48 11.20 3.65
CA PRO A 94 -7.59 10.45 4.24
C PRO A 94 -7.64 8.99 3.77
N VAL A 95 -7.54 8.07 4.73
CA VAL A 95 -7.71 6.63 4.48
C VAL A 95 -8.99 6.12 5.13
N ARG A 96 -9.78 5.35 4.40
CA ARG A 96 -10.96 4.64 4.91
C ARG A 96 -10.85 3.14 4.73
N ARG A 97 -11.31 2.41 5.74
CA ARG A 97 -11.21 0.96 5.82
C ARG A 97 -12.56 0.35 6.19
N ALA A 98 -12.88 -0.77 5.58
CA ALA A 98 -14.03 -1.60 5.93
C ALA A 98 -13.68 -3.08 5.87
N LYS A 99 -14.43 -3.89 6.62
CA LYS A 99 -14.40 -5.35 6.55
C LYS A 99 -15.80 -5.80 6.16
N ILE A 100 -15.89 -6.61 5.11
CA ILE A 100 -17.14 -7.15 4.58
C ILE A 100 -17.14 -8.65 4.82
N ASP A 101 -18.11 -9.13 5.59
CA ASP A 101 -18.21 -10.54 5.92
C ASP A 101 -18.35 -11.37 4.64
N CYS A 102 -17.46 -12.36 4.50
CA CYS A 102 -17.41 -13.22 3.34
C CYS A 102 -16.84 -14.58 3.77
N PRO A 103 -17.65 -15.64 3.77
CA PRO A 103 -17.18 -16.97 4.13
C PRO A 103 -15.97 -17.38 3.27
N ASN A 104 -14.98 -18.04 3.88
CA ASN A 104 -13.73 -18.39 3.21
C ASN A 104 -13.93 -19.11 1.87
N LYS A 105 -14.95 -19.98 1.77
CA LYS A 105 -15.29 -20.74 0.57
C LYS A 105 -15.87 -19.90 -0.58
N GLU A 106 -16.40 -18.72 -0.29
CA GLU A 106 -17.03 -17.84 -1.29
C GLU A 106 -16.06 -16.77 -1.82
N LYS A 107 -14.94 -16.52 -1.12
CA LYS A 107 -14.02 -15.42 -1.43
C LYS A 107 -13.52 -15.43 -2.86
N GLU A 108 -13.15 -16.58 -3.40
CA GLU A 108 -12.63 -16.69 -4.77
C GLU A 108 -13.69 -16.24 -5.79
N LYS A 109 -14.92 -16.74 -5.65
CA LYS A 109 -16.06 -16.37 -6.49
C LYS A 109 -16.40 -14.89 -6.36
N VAL A 110 -16.41 -14.35 -5.13
CA VAL A 110 -16.69 -12.94 -4.87
C VAL A 110 -15.60 -12.07 -5.49
N MET A 111 -14.32 -12.42 -5.36
CA MET A 111 -13.21 -11.65 -5.94
C MET A 111 -13.24 -11.67 -7.48
N GLN A 112 -13.57 -12.80 -8.11
CA GLN A 112 -13.79 -12.84 -9.56
C GLN A 112 -14.92 -11.90 -9.99
N SER A 113 -16.05 -11.95 -9.28
CA SER A 113 -17.19 -11.06 -9.54
C SER A 113 -16.83 -9.58 -9.37
N VAL A 114 -16.08 -9.23 -8.33
CA VAL A 114 -15.59 -7.86 -8.10
C VAL A 114 -14.67 -7.43 -9.24
N GLU A 115 -13.77 -8.29 -9.68
CA GLU A 115 -12.82 -7.98 -10.74
C GLU A 115 -13.50 -7.74 -12.09
N GLU A 116 -14.56 -8.50 -12.39
CA GLU A 116 -15.38 -8.37 -13.60
C GLU A 116 -16.29 -7.13 -13.60
N GLN A 117 -16.81 -6.76 -12.42
CA GLN A 117 -17.80 -5.68 -12.25
C GLN A 117 -17.18 -4.32 -11.89
N ALA A 118 -15.94 -4.30 -11.42
CA ALA A 118 -15.27 -3.06 -11.02
C ALA A 118 -15.23 -2.00 -12.13
N PRO A 119 -14.91 -2.30 -13.40
CA PRO A 119 -14.87 -1.28 -14.46
C PRO A 119 -16.22 -0.65 -14.81
N GLN A 120 -17.34 -1.31 -14.47
CA GLN A 120 -18.69 -0.80 -14.71
C GLN A 120 -19.21 0.02 -13.52
N VAL A 121 -18.70 -0.28 -12.31
CA VAL A 121 -19.07 0.43 -11.07
C VAL A 121 -18.21 1.68 -10.88
N PHE A 122 -16.92 1.57 -11.16
CA PHE A 122 -15.94 2.63 -10.93
C PHE A 122 -15.52 3.26 -12.26
N GLY A 123 -15.71 4.57 -12.39
CA GLY A 123 -15.18 5.38 -13.48
C GLY A 123 -13.71 5.76 -13.27
N ASP A 124 -13.09 6.31 -14.32
CA ASP A 124 -11.78 7.00 -14.25
C ASP A 124 -10.63 6.15 -13.69
N ILE A 125 -10.68 4.83 -13.88
CA ILE A 125 -9.60 3.90 -13.51
C ILE A 125 -8.44 4.07 -14.49
N VAL A 126 -7.25 4.39 -13.99
CA VAL A 126 -6.02 4.49 -14.79
C VAL A 126 -5.14 3.26 -14.71
N GLU A 127 -5.19 2.53 -13.61
CA GLU A 127 -4.40 1.33 -13.40
C GLU A 127 -5.13 0.31 -12.54
N LYS A 128 -4.84 -0.97 -12.80
CA LYS A 128 -5.34 -2.11 -12.05
C LYS A 128 -4.18 -3.03 -11.67
N LEU A 129 -4.02 -3.28 -10.37
CA LEU A 129 -3.02 -4.20 -9.84
C LEU A 129 -3.70 -5.38 -9.14
N THR A 130 -3.30 -6.60 -9.50
CA THR A 130 -3.89 -7.84 -8.97
C THR A 130 -2.89 -8.69 -8.17
N LEU A 131 -1.90 -8.04 -7.54
CA LEU A 131 -0.84 -8.72 -6.79
C LEU A 131 -1.39 -9.46 -5.55
N ASP A 132 -2.26 -8.80 -4.79
CA ASP A 132 -2.89 -9.36 -3.58
C ASP A 132 -4.28 -8.73 -3.36
N GLY A 133 -5.28 -9.28 -4.06
CA GLY A 133 -6.60 -8.68 -4.22
C GLY A 133 -6.68 -7.86 -5.50
N LEU A 134 -7.54 -6.83 -5.48
CA LEU A 134 -7.73 -5.89 -6.59
C LEU A 134 -7.48 -4.47 -6.08
N ARG A 135 -6.39 -3.84 -6.55
CA ARG A 135 -6.18 -2.40 -6.39
C ARG A 135 -6.52 -1.68 -7.68
N LEU A 136 -7.30 -0.62 -7.56
CA LEU A 136 -7.65 0.31 -8.62
C LEU A 136 -7.02 1.67 -8.28
N GLU A 137 -6.31 2.25 -9.23
CA GLU A 137 -5.81 3.63 -9.19
C GLU A 137 -6.72 4.50 -10.07
N PHE A 138 -6.98 5.72 -9.63
CA PHE A 138 -7.90 6.64 -10.30
C PHE A 138 -7.17 7.88 -10.85
N GLU A 139 -7.76 8.54 -11.87
CA GLU A 139 -7.19 9.77 -12.48
C GLU A 139 -6.96 10.91 -11.47
N ASP A 140 -7.78 10.98 -10.42
CA ASP A 140 -7.67 11.95 -9.33
C ASP A 140 -6.60 11.56 -8.28
N GLY A 141 -5.85 10.48 -8.53
CA GLY A 141 -4.85 9.95 -7.61
C GLY A 141 -5.44 9.28 -6.38
N ALA A 142 -6.74 9.03 -6.31
CA ALA A 142 -7.30 8.13 -5.31
C ALA A 142 -6.93 6.67 -5.65
N TRP A 143 -7.01 5.79 -4.64
CA TRP A 143 -6.95 4.35 -4.88
C TRP A 143 -7.91 3.58 -3.99
N LEU A 144 -8.31 2.41 -4.48
CA LEU A 144 -9.17 1.46 -3.79
C LEU A 144 -8.52 0.07 -3.84
N LEU A 145 -8.38 -0.59 -2.70
CA LEU A 145 -7.93 -1.97 -2.57
C LEU A 145 -9.05 -2.83 -1.97
N VAL A 146 -9.49 -3.84 -2.72
CA VAL A 146 -10.37 -4.91 -2.27
C VAL A 146 -9.55 -6.19 -2.15
N ARG A 147 -9.36 -6.68 -0.91
CA ARG A 147 -8.45 -7.79 -0.63
C ARG A 147 -9.06 -8.82 0.31
N PRO A 148 -9.12 -10.12 -0.06
CA PRO A 148 -9.59 -11.15 0.86
C PRO A 148 -8.64 -11.30 2.05
N SER A 149 -9.17 -11.44 3.26
CA SER A 149 -8.34 -11.84 4.41
C SER A 149 -7.83 -13.27 4.22
N GLY A 150 -6.57 -13.55 4.53
CA GLY A 150 -6.01 -14.90 4.38
C GLY A 150 -6.58 -15.93 5.37
N THR A 151 -6.97 -15.50 6.56
CA THR A 151 -7.37 -16.39 7.67
C THR A 151 -8.80 -16.15 8.14
N GLU A 152 -9.24 -14.91 8.18
CA GLU A 152 -10.53 -14.52 8.76
C GLU A 152 -11.63 -14.43 7.69
N PRO A 153 -12.91 -14.74 7.98
CA PRO A 153 -13.99 -14.82 6.99
C PRO A 153 -14.53 -13.44 6.57
N TYR A 154 -13.67 -12.57 6.07
CA TYR A 154 -14.04 -11.27 5.50
C TYR A 154 -13.13 -10.85 4.35
N ILE A 155 -13.59 -9.88 3.57
CA ILE A 155 -12.84 -9.13 2.56
C ILE A 155 -12.56 -7.72 3.12
N ARG A 156 -11.32 -7.27 3.03
CA ARG A 156 -10.88 -5.91 3.40
C ARG A 156 -11.13 -4.99 2.22
N VAL A 157 -11.67 -3.81 2.52
CA VAL A 157 -11.74 -2.69 1.59
C VAL A 157 -10.95 -1.54 2.21
N THR A 158 -9.98 -1.01 1.47
CA THR A 158 -9.23 0.19 1.88
C THR A 158 -9.28 1.18 0.72
N ALA A 159 -9.61 2.43 0.99
CA ALA A 159 -9.50 3.50 0.01
C ALA A 159 -8.72 4.67 0.61
N GLU A 160 -7.97 5.35 -0.23
CA GLU A 160 -7.28 6.60 0.08
C GLU A 160 -7.58 7.60 -1.03
N ALA A 161 -7.74 8.87 -0.66
CA ALA A 161 -7.99 9.96 -1.59
C ALA A 161 -7.49 11.29 -1.01
N ASP A 162 -7.52 12.36 -1.80
CA ASP A 162 -7.16 13.71 -1.35
C ASP A 162 -8.14 14.29 -0.33
N ASP A 163 -9.40 13.85 -0.40
CA ASP A 163 -10.43 14.26 0.55
C ASP A 163 -11.19 13.06 1.14
N GLU A 164 -11.75 13.35 2.30
CA GLU A 164 -12.42 12.38 3.15
C GLU A 164 -13.71 11.82 2.52
N ASP A 165 -14.42 12.62 1.73
CA ASP A 165 -15.69 12.22 1.14
C ASP A 165 -15.48 11.33 -0.09
N ARG A 166 -14.43 11.59 -0.88
CA ARG A 166 -13.99 10.68 -1.96
C ARG A 166 -13.58 9.31 -1.42
N ALA A 167 -12.77 9.26 -0.37
CA ALA A 167 -12.37 8.00 0.27
C ALA A 167 -13.59 7.22 0.83
N LYS A 168 -14.57 7.92 1.42
CA LYS A 168 -15.83 7.29 1.86
C LYS A 168 -16.66 6.78 0.68
N SER A 169 -16.76 7.54 -0.41
CA SER A 169 -17.54 7.15 -1.60
C SER A 169 -17.03 5.84 -2.17
N LEU A 170 -15.71 5.74 -2.38
CA LEU A 170 -15.07 4.53 -2.90
C LEU A 170 -15.33 3.31 -2.02
N VAL A 171 -15.23 3.45 -0.69
CA VAL A 171 -15.58 2.37 0.25
C VAL A 171 -17.07 2.03 0.19
N GLY A 172 -17.95 3.02 0.01
CA GLY A 172 -19.40 2.83 -0.12
C GLY A 172 -19.80 2.07 -1.39
N GLU A 173 -19.21 2.43 -2.53
CA GLU A 173 -19.39 1.75 -3.81
C GLU A 173 -18.85 0.32 -3.76
N ALA A 174 -17.65 0.12 -3.21
CA ALA A 174 -17.06 -1.21 -3.03
C ALA A 174 -17.90 -2.10 -2.11
N LYS A 175 -18.53 -1.54 -1.07
CA LYS A 175 -19.47 -2.26 -0.21
C LYS A 175 -20.69 -2.77 -0.98
N GLN A 176 -21.25 -1.95 -1.87
CA GLN A 176 -22.39 -2.35 -2.69
C GLN A 176 -21.99 -3.45 -3.68
N LEU A 177 -20.78 -3.38 -4.23
CA LEU A 177 -20.26 -4.40 -5.15
C LEU A 177 -20.00 -5.76 -4.47
N LEU A 178 -19.73 -5.76 -3.16
CA LEU A 178 -19.42 -6.95 -2.36
C LEU A 178 -20.65 -7.61 -1.70
N GLN A 179 -21.84 -7.02 -1.82
CA GLN A 179 -23.11 -7.53 -1.28
C GLN A 179 -23.90 -8.31 -2.33
#